data_AF-A0A537X4X7-F1
#
_entry.id   AF-A0A537X4X7-F1
#
_cell.length_a   1.000
_cell.length_b   1.000
_cell.length_c   1.000
_cell.angle_alpha   90.00
_cell.angle_beta   90.00
_cell.angle_gamma   90.00
#
_symmetry.space_group_name_H-M   'P 1'
#
loop_
_entity.id
_entity.type
_entity.pdbx_description
1 polymer ?
#
loop_
_entity_poly.entity_id
_entity_poly.type
_entity_poly.pdbx_seq_one_letter_code
_entity_poly.pdbx_strand_id
1 'polypeptide(L)'
;MDELRLRRAGDPRGARRRRGDRGPFSVDRGGDPCSVREGRPVGSEAVLFLADQSCCSRPNEDWCPNVNLFEDRSSADRWGEDHGVAGRAVSLEEGTDLGVMEWRPLMDDEEG
;
A
#
# COMPACT_ATOMS: atom_id res chain seq x y z
N MET A 1 -10.66 -29.84 31.28
CA MET A 1 -10.14 -30.81 30.30
C MET A 1 -10.76 -30.48 28.96
N ASP A 2 -9.88 -30.45 27.97
CA ASP A 2 -10.00 -29.99 26.60
C ASP A 2 -11.15 -30.58 25.78
N GLU A 3 -11.63 -29.81 24.80
CA GLU A 3 -11.45 -30.16 23.38
C GLU A 3 -11.55 -28.91 22.49
N LEU A 4 -10.39 -28.55 21.91
CA LEU A 4 -10.18 -27.52 20.90
C LEU A 4 -10.69 -28.03 19.54
N ARG A 5 -11.75 -27.45 18.98
CA ARG A 5 -12.13 -27.69 17.58
C ARG A 5 -11.51 -26.62 16.67
N LEU A 6 -10.44 -27.03 15.97
CA LEU A 6 -9.90 -26.37 14.78
C LEU A 6 -11.03 -26.06 13.79
N ARG A 7 -11.21 -24.79 13.41
CA ARG A 7 -11.93 -24.44 12.18
C ARG A 7 -10.92 -24.27 11.05
N ARG A 8 -11.05 -25.17 10.07
CA ARG A 8 -10.36 -25.14 8.78
C ARG A 8 -10.85 -23.95 7.93
N ALA A 9 -9.95 -23.47 7.08
CA ALA A 9 -10.14 -22.40 6.10
C ALA A 9 -11.43 -22.56 5.28
N GLY A 10 -12.17 -21.45 5.12
CA GLY A 10 -13.38 -21.34 4.32
C GLY A 10 -13.24 -20.25 3.26
N ASP A 11 -13.55 -20.66 2.03
CA ASP A 11 -13.58 -19.98 0.73
C ASP A 11 -14.15 -18.53 0.73
N PRO A 12 -13.56 -17.61 -0.06
CA PRO A 12 -13.87 -16.19 -0.10
C PRO A 12 -15.05 -15.85 -1.02
N ARG A 13 -16.27 -16.37 -0.79
CA ARG A 13 -17.46 -15.86 -1.48
C ARG A 13 -18.69 -15.85 -0.58
N GLY A 14 -19.06 -14.65 -0.13
CA GLY A 14 -20.39 -14.40 0.44
C GLY A 14 -20.42 -13.89 1.88
N ALA A 15 -19.71 -12.80 2.19
CA ALA A 15 -19.99 -12.04 3.41
C ALA A 15 -20.70 -10.73 3.04
N ARG A 16 -22.03 -10.71 3.23
CA ARG A 16 -22.79 -9.45 3.31
C ARG A 16 -22.18 -8.61 4.44
N ARG A 17 -21.59 -7.47 4.09
CA ARG A 17 -20.98 -6.53 5.04
C ARG A 17 -22.02 -6.08 6.08
N ARG A 18 -21.76 -6.33 7.36
CA ARG A 18 -22.52 -5.74 8.46
C ARG A 18 -22.06 -4.29 8.64
N ARG A 19 -23.03 -3.39 8.84
CA ARG A 19 -22.79 -1.98 9.16
C ARG A 19 -22.06 -1.93 10.52
N GLY A 20 -20.76 -1.65 10.52
CA GLY A 20 -19.94 -1.59 11.74
C GLY A 20 -18.59 -2.31 11.66
N ASP A 21 -18.34 -3.14 10.65
CA ASP A 21 -17.00 -3.66 10.39
C ASP A 21 -16.09 -2.52 9.92
N ARG A 22 -15.05 -2.21 10.70
CA ARG A 22 -13.93 -1.41 10.18
C ARG A 22 -13.30 -2.25 9.08
N GLY A 23 -13.54 -1.86 7.83
CA GLY A 23 -12.81 -2.45 6.72
C GLY A 23 -11.30 -2.26 6.90
N PRO A 24 -10.47 -3.01 6.15
CA PRO A 24 -9.00 -2.93 6.22
C PRO A 24 -8.45 -1.53 5.88
N PHE A 25 -9.28 -0.62 5.37
CA PHE A 25 -8.97 0.78 5.10
C PHE A 25 -9.34 1.70 6.28
N SER A 26 -9.05 1.32 7.52
CA SER A 26 -9.08 2.32 8.61
C SER A 26 -7.96 3.32 8.34
N VAL A 27 -8.32 4.45 7.73
CA VAL A 27 -7.47 5.64 7.67
C VAL A 27 -7.24 6.04 9.12
N ASP A 28 -6.04 5.77 9.64
CA ASP A 28 -5.61 6.34 10.90
C ASP A 28 -5.61 7.86 10.71
N ARG A 29 -6.65 8.53 11.23
CA ARG A 29 -6.83 9.99 11.11
C ARG A 29 -5.87 10.78 12.01
N GLY A 30 -4.82 10.14 12.52
CA GLY A 30 -3.89 10.70 13.50
C GLY A 30 -2.59 11.25 12.93
N GLY A 31 -2.27 11.01 11.64
CA GLY A 31 -1.05 11.51 11.01
C GLY A 31 -1.20 12.93 10.47
N ASP A 32 -0.15 13.75 10.60
CA ASP A 32 -0.07 15.03 9.91
C ASP A 32 -0.19 14.82 8.39
N PRO A 33 -0.97 15.65 7.68
CA PRO A 33 -1.15 15.49 6.25
C PRO A 33 0.17 15.72 5.51
N CYS A 34 0.62 14.70 4.77
CA CYS A 34 1.74 14.83 3.85
C CYS A 34 1.37 15.81 2.73
N SER A 35 2.19 16.84 2.50
CA SER A 35 1.98 17.83 1.44
C SER A 35 3.01 17.67 0.32
N VAL A 36 2.60 17.95 -0.92
CA VAL A 36 3.49 17.96 -2.09
C VAL A 36 3.57 19.38 -2.66
N ARG A 37 4.79 19.87 -2.91
CA ARG A 37 5.06 21.18 -3.54
C ARG A 37 6.07 20.98 -4.66
N GLU A 38 5.77 21.49 -5.86
CA GLU A 38 6.65 21.37 -7.03
C GLU A 38 7.06 19.92 -7.33
N GLY A 39 6.13 18.97 -7.12
CA GLY A 39 6.38 17.54 -7.32
C GLY A 39 7.24 16.89 -6.23
N ARG A 40 7.57 17.59 -5.14
CA ARG A 40 8.35 17.06 -4.02
C ARG A 40 7.54 16.98 -2.73
N PRO A 41 7.70 15.91 -1.92
CA PRO A 41 7.13 15.86 -0.58
C PRO A 41 7.77 16.93 0.31
N VAL A 42 6.99 17.53 1.22
CA VAL A 42 7.47 18.57 2.13
C VAL A 42 6.99 18.28 3.56
N GLY A 43 7.95 18.25 4.49
CA GLY A 43 7.68 18.25 5.93
C GLY A 43 7.03 16.98 6.46
N SER A 44 7.29 15.82 5.85
CA SER A 44 6.77 14.54 6.31
C SER A 44 7.87 13.47 6.33
N GLU A 45 7.96 12.75 7.44
CA GLU A 45 8.80 11.56 7.61
C GLU A 45 8.06 10.27 7.25
N ALA A 46 6.82 10.40 6.72
CA ALA A 46 6.05 9.26 6.29
C ALA A 46 6.79 8.46 5.22
N VAL A 47 6.45 7.17 5.15
CA VAL A 47 7.02 6.24 4.18
C VAL A 47 5.93 5.64 3.32
N LEU A 48 6.30 5.22 2.11
CA LEU A 48 5.46 4.46 1.21
C LEU A 48 5.84 2.98 1.31
N PHE A 49 4.90 2.10 1.63
CA PHE A 49 5.07 0.68 1.33
C PHE A 49 4.80 0.48 -0.17
N LEU A 50 5.84 0.19 -0.92
CA LEU A 50 5.77 -0.10 -2.35
C LEU A 50 5.69 -1.62 -2.54
N ALA A 51 4.48 -2.12 -2.76
CA ALA A 51 4.25 -3.52 -3.07
C ALA A 51 4.91 -3.92 -4.40
N ASP A 52 5.38 -5.16 -4.48
CA ASP A 52 5.93 -5.70 -5.73
C ASP A 52 4.83 -5.80 -6.80
N GLN A 53 5.13 -5.37 -8.01
CA GLN A 53 4.24 -5.55 -9.15
C GLN A 53 4.43 -6.92 -9.77
N SER A 54 3.32 -7.61 -10.05
CA SER A 54 3.33 -8.85 -10.82
C SER A 54 3.03 -8.54 -12.29
N CYS A 55 3.62 -9.31 -13.22
CA CYS A 55 3.37 -9.21 -14.68
C CYS A 55 1.90 -9.20 -15.09
N CYS A 56 1.06 -9.70 -14.20
CA CYS A 56 -0.23 -10.25 -14.51
C CYS A 56 -1.29 -9.74 -13.52
N SER A 57 -0.93 -8.80 -12.64
CA SER A 57 -1.85 -8.14 -11.72
C SER A 57 -2.61 -7.02 -12.42
N ARG A 58 -3.90 -6.85 -12.10
CA ARG A 58 -4.67 -5.66 -12.51
C ARG A 58 -4.33 -4.54 -11.53
N PRO A 59 -3.65 -3.46 -11.94
CA PRO A 59 -3.06 -2.51 -10.99
C PRO A 59 -4.07 -1.94 -9.99
N ASN A 60 -5.29 -1.61 -10.43
CA ASN A 60 -6.31 -1.03 -9.57
C ASN A 60 -6.95 -1.99 -8.57
N GLU A 61 -6.96 -3.29 -8.88
CA GLU A 61 -7.64 -4.30 -8.07
C GLU A 61 -6.68 -5.07 -7.17
N ASP A 62 -5.47 -5.33 -7.69
CA ASP A 62 -4.55 -6.31 -7.11
C ASP A 62 -3.28 -5.65 -6.53
N TRP A 63 -2.88 -4.46 -7.02
CA TRP A 63 -1.64 -3.78 -6.60
C TRP A 63 -1.89 -2.52 -5.78
N CYS A 64 -2.70 -1.58 -6.27
CA CYS A 64 -3.00 -0.29 -5.65
C CYS A 64 -3.51 -0.42 -4.19
N PRO A 65 -4.39 -1.38 -3.83
CA PRO A 65 -4.79 -1.57 -2.43
C PRO A 65 -3.65 -1.95 -1.48
N ASN A 66 -2.54 -2.44 -2.04
CA ASN A 66 -1.37 -2.89 -1.29
C ASN A 66 -0.24 -1.85 -1.24
N VAL A 67 -0.40 -0.71 -1.90
CA VAL A 67 0.55 0.41 -1.87
C VAL A 67 -0.01 1.48 -0.94
N ASN A 68 0.59 1.65 0.24
CA ASN A 68 0.03 2.45 1.33
C ASN A 68 1.07 3.37 1.98
N LEU A 69 0.61 4.43 2.62
CA LEU A 69 1.44 5.35 3.41
C LEU A 69 1.43 4.97 4.89
N PHE A 70 2.59 5.11 5.55
CA PHE A 70 2.77 4.82 6.97
C PHE A 70 3.57 5.92 7.65
N GLU A 71 3.40 6.06 8.97
CA GLU A 71 4.13 7.02 9.80
C GLU A 71 5.65 6.77 9.79
N ASP A 72 6.06 5.49 9.73
CA ASP A 72 7.45 5.08 9.76
C ASP A 72 7.66 3.72 9.07
N ARG A 73 8.93 3.40 8.79
CA ARG A 73 9.36 2.16 8.12
C ARG A 73 8.95 0.90 8.87
N SER A 74 9.04 0.89 10.21
CA SER A 74 8.68 -0.29 11.00
C SER A 74 7.19 -0.61 10.90
N SER A 75 6.33 0.41 10.89
CA SER A 75 4.89 0.25 10.70
C SER A 75 4.55 -0.27 9.29
N ALA A 76 5.25 0.22 8.26
CA ALA A 76 5.10 -0.26 6.89
C ALA A 76 5.53 -1.72 6.72
N ASP A 77 6.72 -2.07 7.22
CA ASP A 77 7.27 -3.43 7.10
C ASP A 77 6.39 -4.44 7.84
N ARG A 78 5.94 -4.10 9.06
CA ARG A 78 5.01 -4.95 9.83
C ARG A 78 3.70 -5.17 9.10
N TRP A 79 3.13 -4.12 8.48
CA TRP A 79 1.91 -4.26 7.70
C TRP A 79 2.08 -5.27 6.55
N GLY A 80 3.20 -5.20 5.82
CA GLY A 80 3.50 -6.13 4.73
C GLY A 80 3.59 -7.57 5.21
N GLU A 81 4.28 -7.81 6.33
CA GLU A 81 4.40 -9.13 6.98
C GLU A 81 3.02 -9.68 7.39
N ASP A 82 2.23 -8.88 8.11
CA ASP A 82 0.93 -9.28 8.65
C ASP A 82 -0.08 -9.61 7.54
N HIS A 83 0.03 -8.97 6.37
CA HIS A 83 -0.87 -9.15 5.23
C HIS A 83 -0.32 -10.11 4.16
N GLY A 84 0.91 -10.62 4.34
CA GLY A 84 1.57 -11.51 3.38
C GLY A 84 1.81 -10.85 2.02
N VAL A 85 2.07 -9.53 2.01
CA VAL A 85 2.30 -8.74 0.80
C VAL A 85 3.80 -8.55 0.63
N ALA A 86 4.34 -8.98 -0.50
CA ALA A 86 5.73 -8.71 -0.87
C ALA A 86 5.89 -7.25 -1.32
N GLY A 87 6.97 -6.62 -0.86
CA GLY A 87 7.27 -5.22 -1.16
C GLY A 87 8.33 -4.67 -0.24
N ARG A 88 8.48 -3.35 -0.25
CA ARG A 88 9.45 -2.64 0.59
C ARG A 88 8.95 -1.25 0.98
N ALA A 89 9.31 -0.81 2.19
CA ALA A 89 9.17 0.58 2.57
C ALA A 89 10.24 1.45 1.87
N VAL A 90 9.82 2.58 1.31
CA VAL A 90 10.65 3.62 0.70
C VAL A 90 10.27 4.99 1.26
N SER A 91 11.18 5.97 1.24
CA SER A 91 10.82 7.34 1.62
C SER A 91 9.89 7.97 0.57
N LEU A 92 9.21 9.07 0.90
CA LEU A 92 8.41 9.79 -0.10
C LEU A 92 9.26 10.37 -1.22
N GLU A 93 10.48 10.82 -0.93
CA GLU A 93 11.45 11.31 -1.93
C GLU A 93 11.85 10.18 -2.87
N GLU A 94 12.23 9.03 -2.34
CA GLU A 94 12.57 7.84 -3.15
C GLU A 94 11.37 7.41 -4.00
N GLY A 95 10.18 7.34 -3.41
CA GLY A 95 8.95 7.00 -4.14
C GLY A 95 8.64 7.99 -5.27
N THR A 96 8.89 9.28 -5.04
CA THR A 96 8.75 10.33 -6.07
C THR A 96 9.75 10.13 -7.19
N ASP A 97 11.03 9.88 -6.88
CA ASP A 97 12.07 9.67 -7.88
C ASP A 97 11.81 8.43 -8.74
N LEU A 98 11.35 7.34 -8.11
CA LEU A 98 10.89 6.14 -8.84
C LEU A 98 9.72 6.47 -9.77
N GLY A 99 8.75 7.25 -9.30
CA GLY A 99 7.66 7.74 -10.14
C GLY A 99 8.17 8.53 -11.34
N VAL A 100 9.08 9.48 -11.15
CA VAL A 100 9.68 10.25 -12.25
C VAL A 100 10.37 9.33 -13.26
N MET A 101 11.13 8.35 -12.79
CA MET A 101 11.83 7.40 -13.67
C MET A 101 10.86 6.58 -14.54
N GLU A 102 9.75 6.11 -13.97
CA GLU A 102 8.73 5.35 -14.69
C GLU A 102 7.98 6.20 -15.72
N TRP A 103 7.73 7.47 -15.40
CA TRP A 103 7.00 8.37 -16.29
C TRP A 103 7.87 8.95 -17.41
N ARG A 104 9.19 9.10 -17.20
CA ARG A 104 10.08 9.78 -18.15
C ARG A 104 10.01 9.24 -19.58
N PRO A 105 10.06 7.92 -19.84
CA PRO A 105 9.96 7.39 -21.20
C PRO A 105 8.69 7.80 -21.93
N LEU A 106 7.57 7.97 -21.21
CA LEU A 106 6.28 8.34 -21.78
C LEU A 106 6.17 9.84 -22.10
N MET A 107 7.03 10.66 -21.50
CA MET A 107 7.07 12.12 -21.71
C MET A 107 8.07 12.50 -22.80
N ASP A 108 9.08 11.67 -23.05
CA ASP A 108 10.13 11.90 -24.04
C ASP A 108 9.73 11.40 -25.46
N ASP A 109 8.54 10.80 -25.63
CA ASP A 109 8.00 10.28 -26.90
C ASP A 109 7.30 11.33 -27.80
N GLU A 110 7.46 12.64 -27.54
CA GLU A 110 6.94 13.73 -28.41
C GLU A 110 7.94 14.22 -29.48
N GLU A 111 8.79 13.36 -30.04
CA GLU A 111 9.45 13.63 -31.33
C GLU A 111 9.58 12.34 -32.17
N GLY A 112 8.54 12.06 -32.97
CA GLY A 112 8.51 11.02 -34.01
C GLY A 112 7.45 11.29 -35.06
#